data_AF-A0A527ZEJ3-F1
#
_entry.id   AF-A0A527ZEJ3-F1
#
_cell.length_a   1.000
_cell.length_b   1.000
_cell.length_c   1.000
_cell.angle_alpha   90.00
_cell.angle_beta   90.00
_cell.angle_gamma   90.00
#
_symmetry.space_group_name_H-M   'P 1'
#
loop_
_entity.id
_entity.type
_entity.pdbx_description
1 polymer ?
#
loop_
_entity_poly.entity_id
_entity_poly.type
_entity_poly.pdbx_seq_one_letter_code
_entity_poly.pdbx_strand_id
1 'polypeptide(L)'
;VTLALQRFFRELPNHCVPGFLIYDQPSQVYFPTGFDGAGRDAPGRTRDQDIAAVRAVFTAIADEIVQAKGQLQAIILDHAGADVWGEIVGVVRIAEWRGDDALVPQTWLSNSDTA
;
A
#
# COMPACT_ATOMS: atom_id res chain seq x y z
N VAL A 1 -3.66 8.77 -10.68
CA VAL A 1 -4.04 8.39 -12.07
C VAL A 1 -4.75 7.04 -12.12
N THR A 2 -4.19 5.96 -11.55
CA THR A 2 -4.79 4.60 -11.61
C THR A 2 -6.20 4.49 -11.04
N LEU A 3 -6.49 5.12 -9.89
CA LEU A 3 -7.84 5.13 -9.29
C LEU A 3 -8.89 5.79 -10.20
N ALA A 4 -8.54 6.91 -10.83
CA ALA A 4 -9.44 7.61 -11.74
C ALA A 4 -9.75 6.76 -12.99
N LEU A 5 -8.77 6.01 -13.50
CA LEU A 5 -8.98 5.05 -14.58
C LEU A 5 -9.91 3.92 -14.15
N GLN A 6 -9.70 3.35 -12.96
CA GLN A 6 -10.59 2.32 -12.42
C GLN A 6 -12.02 2.82 -12.28
N ARG A 7 -12.22 4.04 -11.77
CA ARG A 7 -13.54 4.68 -11.71
C ARG A 7 -14.15 4.78 -13.11
N PHE A 8 -13.41 5.32 -14.08
CA PHE A 8 -13.88 5.45 -15.46
C PHE A 8 -14.28 4.11 -16.08
N PHE A 9 -13.42 3.08 -15.99
CA PHE A 9 -13.73 1.78 -16.58
C PHE A 9 -14.95 1.13 -15.96
N ARG A 10 -15.14 1.27 -14.63
CA ARG A 10 -16.30 0.72 -13.93
C ARG A 10 -17.64 1.33 -14.37
N GLU A 11 -17.63 2.53 -14.95
CA GLU A 11 -18.82 3.17 -15.53
C GLU A 11 -19.15 2.64 -16.93
N LEU A 12 -18.23 1.92 -17.58
CA LEU A 12 -18.42 1.37 -18.91
C LEU A 12 -18.98 -0.05 -18.86
N PRO A 13 -19.99 -0.41 -19.67
CA PRO A 13 -20.45 -1.78 -19.75
C PRO A 13 -19.40 -2.69 -20.43
N ASN A 14 -19.24 -3.91 -19.94
CA ASN A 14 -18.41 -4.97 -20.55
C ASN A 14 -16.93 -4.62 -20.76
N HIS A 15 -16.35 -3.76 -19.92
CA HIS A 15 -14.91 -3.50 -19.95
C HIS A 15 -14.10 -4.73 -19.46
N CYS A 16 -12.90 -4.93 -20.00
CA CYS A 16 -12.02 -6.05 -19.63
C CYS A 16 -11.01 -5.73 -18.52
N VAL A 17 -11.12 -4.56 -17.89
CA VAL A 17 -10.19 -4.11 -16.84
C VAL A 17 -10.54 -4.79 -15.50
N PRO A 18 -9.59 -5.45 -14.83
CA PRO A 18 -9.85 -6.10 -13.54
C PRO A 18 -10.26 -5.10 -12.46
N GLY A 19 -11.22 -5.50 -11.63
CA GLY A 19 -11.67 -4.75 -10.44
C GLY A 19 -10.71 -4.83 -9.26
N PHE A 20 -9.40 -4.90 -9.49
CA PHE A 20 -8.42 -4.81 -8.43
C PHE A 20 -7.14 -4.08 -8.87
N LEU A 21 -6.45 -3.49 -7.90
CA LEU A 21 -5.14 -2.87 -8.05
C LEU A 21 -4.18 -3.41 -7.00
N ILE A 22 -2.90 -3.52 -7.36
CA ILE A 22 -1.81 -3.83 -6.44
C ILE A 22 -0.88 -2.63 -6.39
N TYR A 23 -0.61 -2.14 -5.19
CA TYR A 23 0.38 -1.10 -4.95
C TYR A 23 1.55 -1.70 -4.18
N ASP A 24 2.73 -1.62 -4.79
CA ASP A 24 3.98 -2.04 -4.15
C ASP A 24 4.68 -0.81 -3.57
N GLN A 25 4.73 -0.76 -2.24
CA GLN A 25 5.40 0.24 -1.42
C GLN A 25 5.06 1.72 -1.74
N PRO A 26 3.77 2.11 -1.78
CA PRO A 26 3.38 3.49 -2.10
C PRO A 26 3.93 4.54 -1.12
N SER A 27 4.25 4.17 0.12
CA SER A 27 4.83 5.09 1.10
C SER A 27 6.29 5.47 0.83
N GLN A 28 7.05 4.71 0.01
CA GLN A 28 8.49 4.88 -0.14
C GLN A 28 8.89 6.31 -0.54
N VAL A 29 8.09 6.97 -1.38
CA VAL A 29 8.32 8.34 -1.86
C VAL A 29 8.30 9.36 -0.70
N TYR A 30 7.66 9.03 0.42
CA TYR A 30 7.57 9.85 1.62
C TYR A 30 8.54 9.42 2.72
N PHE A 31 9.24 8.29 2.55
CA PHE A 31 10.29 7.83 3.45
C PHE A 31 11.61 7.67 2.68
N PRO A 32 12.26 8.78 2.24
CA PRO A 32 13.60 8.68 1.67
C PRO A 32 14.54 7.98 2.65
N THR A 33 15.42 7.13 2.11
CA THR A 33 16.50 6.45 2.83
C THR A 33 17.31 7.49 3.63
N GLY A 34 17.10 7.55 4.95
CA GLY A 34 17.74 8.57 5.80
C GLY A 34 17.18 8.73 7.21
N PHE A 35 15.97 8.23 7.49
CA PHE A 35 15.36 8.37 8.83
C PHE A 35 15.94 7.44 9.91
N ASP A 36 16.78 6.46 9.55
CA ASP A 36 17.50 5.61 10.51
C ASP A 36 18.63 6.36 11.25
N GLY A 37 18.96 7.57 10.82
CA GLY A 37 19.84 8.48 11.55
C GLY A 37 19.02 9.40 12.45
N ALA A 38 19.18 9.31 13.76
CA ALA A 38 18.67 10.29 14.71
C ALA A 38 19.11 11.71 14.29
N GLY A 39 18.19 12.51 13.75
CA GLY A 39 18.35 13.95 13.64
C GLY A 39 18.66 14.55 12.26
N ARG A 40 18.20 13.99 11.14
CA ARG A 40 18.18 14.73 9.87
C ARG A 40 16.83 14.65 9.19
N ASP A 41 15.91 15.52 9.62
CA ASP A 41 14.85 15.99 8.73
C ASP A 41 15.52 16.45 7.42
N ALA A 42 15.12 15.89 6.29
CA ALA A 42 15.55 16.43 5.01
C ALA A 42 15.14 17.91 4.95
N PRO A 43 15.99 18.83 4.45
CA PRO A 43 15.68 20.25 4.45
C PRO A 43 14.34 20.48 3.71
N GLY A 44 13.31 20.87 4.47
CA GLY A 44 11.98 21.19 3.96
C GLY A 44 10.86 20.18 4.24
N ARG A 45 11.09 19.06 4.94
CA ARG A 45 10.03 18.10 5.31
C ARG A 45 10.19 17.56 6.73
N THR A 46 9.09 17.52 7.47
CA THR A 46 9.05 16.91 8.81
C THR A 46 8.42 15.52 8.74
N ARG A 47 8.78 14.65 9.69
CA ARG A 47 8.17 13.32 9.84
C ARG A 47 6.63 13.35 9.86
N ASP A 48 6.04 14.35 10.51
CA ASP A 48 4.58 14.50 10.57
C ASP A 48 3.97 14.83 9.20
N GLN A 49 4.66 15.60 8.37
CA GLN A 49 4.22 15.90 7.01
C GLN A 49 4.29 14.65 6.12
N ASP A 50 5.32 13.82 6.29
CA ASP A 50 5.43 12.56 5.57
C ASP A 50 4.35 11.56 6.00
N ILE A 51 4.09 11.42 7.31
CA ILE A 51 2.98 10.61 7.83
C ILE A 51 1.64 11.09 7.28
N ALA A 52 1.38 12.40 7.32
CA ALA A 52 0.15 12.98 6.80
C ALA A 52 -0.02 12.72 5.29
N ALA A 53 1.06 12.78 4.52
CA ALA A 53 1.02 12.52 3.09
C ALA A 53 0.76 11.04 2.77
N VAL A 54 1.40 10.11 3.48
CA VAL A 54 1.11 8.67 3.33
C VAL A 54 -0.33 8.38 3.73
N ARG A 55 -0.80 8.93 4.85
CA ARG A 55 -2.20 8.78 5.29
C ARG A 55 -3.17 9.30 4.23
N ALA A 56 -2.88 10.43 3.60
CA ALA A 56 -3.70 10.97 2.51
C ALA A 56 -3.78 10.01 1.30
N VAL A 57 -2.69 9.31 0.96
CA VAL A 57 -2.70 8.28 -0.09
C VAL A 57 -3.61 7.12 0.29
N PHE A 58 -3.49 6.59 1.51
CA PHE A 58 -4.35 5.49 1.98
C PHE A 58 -5.83 5.90 2.02
N THR A 59 -6.14 7.09 2.52
CA THR A 59 -7.51 7.62 2.54
C THR A 59 -8.07 7.76 1.13
N ALA A 60 -7.32 8.34 0.19
CA ALA A 60 -7.77 8.49 -1.19
C ALA A 60 -8.06 7.15 -1.87
N ILE A 61 -7.23 6.13 -1.63
CA ILE A 61 -7.50 4.77 -2.10
C ILE A 61 -8.77 4.23 -1.45
N ALA A 62 -8.86 4.29 -0.12
CA ALA A 62 -9.97 3.74 0.65
C ALA A 62 -11.32 4.35 0.26
N ASP A 63 -11.37 5.67 0.08
CA ASP A 63 -12.58 6.38 -0.34
C ASP A 63 -13.07 5.88 -1.70
N GLU A 64 -12.17 5.66 -2.66
CA GLU A 64 -12.51 5.10 -3.97
C GLU A 64 -13.02 3.66 -3.86
N ILE A 65 -12.42 2.84 -3.00
CA ILE A 65 -12.87 1.46 -2.74
C ILE A 65 -14.26 1.44 -2.10
N VAL A 66 -14.51 2.27 -1.08
CA VAL A 66 -15.81 2.35 -0.41
C VAL A 66 -16.88 2.83 -1.38
N GLN A 67 -16.59 3.87 -2.17
CA GLN A 67 -17.48 4.32 -3.24
C GLN A 67 -17.71 3.23 -4.30
N ALA A 68 -16.76 2.30 -4.45
CA ALA A 68 -16.87 1.21 -5.39
C ALA A 68 -17.90 0.14 -5.05
N LYS A 69 -18.41 0.12 -3.81
CA LYS A 69 -19.45 -0.82 -3.36
C LYS A 69 -19.15 -2.28 -3.72
N GLY A 70 -17.90 -2.71 -3.53
CA GLY A 70 -17.44 -4.08 -3.79
C GLY A 70 -17.00 -4.37 -5.22
N GLN A 71 -17.02 -3.40 -6.12
CA GLN A 71 -16.56 -3.56 -7.51
C GLN A 71 -15.07 -3.24 -7.73
N LEU A 72 -14.37 -2.78 -6.69
CA LEU A 72 -12.95 -2.48 -6.73
C LEU A 72 -12.29 -2.94 -5.42
N GLN A 73 -11.11 -3.54 -5.52
CA GLN A 73 -10.23 -3.89 -4.41
C GLN A 73 -8.85 -3.26 -4.60
N ALA A 74 -8.21 -2.84 -3.52
CA ALA A 74 -6.80 -2.49 -3.53
C ALA A 74 -6.05 -3.44 -2.58
N ILE A 75 -4.91 -3.98 -3.06
CA ILE A 75 -3.95 -4.72 -2.26
C ILE A 75 -2.71 -3.84 -2.16
N ILE A 76 -2.30 -3.52 -0.93
CA ILE A 76 -1.19 -2.61 -0.67
C ILE A 76 -0.13 -3.39 0.10
N LEU A 77 1.08 -3.45 -0.45
CA LEU A 77 2.27 -3.93 0.23
C LEU A 77 3.05 -2.72 0.70
N ASP A 78 3.30 -2.58 2.00
CA ASP A 78 3.97 -1.40 2.53
C ASP A 78 4.68 -1.70 3.86
N HIS A 79 5.64 -0.84 4.23
CA HIS A 79 6.32 -0.86 5.52
C HIS A 79 5.67 0.10 6.54
N ALA A 80 4.79 1.00 6.10
CA ALA A 80 4.06 1.93 6.96
C ALA A 80 3.30 1.16 8.06
N GLY A 81 3.46 1.61 9.30
CA GLY A 81 2.80 1.01 10.45
C GLY A 81 1.33 1.44 10.58
N ALA A 82 0.62 0.77 11.49
CA ALA A 82 -0.78 1.08 11.80
C ALA A 82 -0.98 2.50 12.37
N ASP A 83 0.09 3.13 12.88
CA ASP A 83 0.12 4.54 13.26
C ASP A 83 -0.12 5.48 12.07
N VAL A 84 0.14 5.03 10.83
CA VAL A 84 -0.06 5.81 9.61
C VAL A 84 -1.42 5.56 8.98
N TRP A 85 -1.77 4.29 8.72
CA TRP A 85 -2.99 3.91 7.99
C TRP A 85 -4.15 3.47 8.88
N GLY A 86 -3.96 3.37 10.20
CA GLY A 86 -4.98 2.91 11.14
C GLY A 86 -6.25 3.77 11.13
N GLU A 87 -7.37 3.16 11.48
CA GLU A 87 -8.69 3.80 11.61
C GLU A 87 -9.29 4.35 10.31
N ILE A 88 -8.62 4.18 9.16
CA ILE A 88 -9.20 4.52 7.86
C ILE A 88 -10.26 3.48 7.50
N VAL A 89 -11.50 3.93 7.31
CA VAL A 89 -12.61 3.07 6.92
C VAL A 89 -12.31 2.39 5.58
N GLY A 90 -12.49 1.07 5.53
CA GLY A 90 -12.22 0.27 4.33
C GLY A 90 -10.76 -0.18 4.20
N VAL A 91 -9.87 0.21 5.11
CA VAL A 91 -8.51 -0.32 5.20
C VAL A 91 -8.47 -1.37 6.30
N VAL A 92 -7.95 -2.55 5.96
CA VAL A 92 -7.75 -3.66 6.89
C VAL A 92 -6.38 -4.26 6.70
N ARG A 93 -5.72 -4.61 7.81
CA ARG A 93 -4.46 -5.36 7.76
C ARG A 93 -4.75 -6.84 7.58
N ILE A 94 -4.24 -7.41 6.48
CA ILE A 94 -4.41 -8.83 6.16
C ILE A 94 -3.26 -9.67 6.72
N ALA A 95 -2.02 -9.18 6.61
CA ALA A 95 -0.83 -9.87 7.08
C ALA A 95 0.19 -8.85 7.62
N GLU A 96 1.08 -9.31 8.48
CA GLU A 96 2.28 -8.59 8.88
C GLU A 96 3.46 -9.55 8.81
N TRP A 97 4.47 -9.21 8.01
CA TRP A 97 5.66 -10.03 7.83
C TRP A 97 6.83 -9.46 8.63
N ARG A 98 7.47 -10.33 9.43
CA ARG A 98 8.58 -10.02 10.34
C ARG A 98 9.51 -11.23 10.46
N GLY A 99 10.82 -11.00 10.43
CA GLY A 99 11.81 -12.05 10.61
C GLY A 99 11.65 -13.15 9.56
N ASP A 100 11.50 -14.40 10.01
CA ASP A 100 11.35 -15.57 9.15
C ASP A 100 9.93 -15.75 8.57
N ASP A 101 8.93 -15.01 9.08
CA ASP A 101 7.59 -14.94 8.50
C ASP A 101 7.55 -13.87 7.42
N ALA A 102 7.50 -14.31 6.16
CA ALA A 102 7.63 -13.48 4.97
C ALA A 102 6.59 -13.84 3.91
N LEU A 103 6.27 -12.87 3.05
CA LEU A 103 5.37 -13.08 1.91
C LEU A 103 5.84 -14.23 1.02
N VAL A 104 7.15 -14.34 0.79
CA VAL A 104 7.79 -15.49 0.16
C VAL A 104 8.33 -16.38 1.28
N PRO A 105 7.71 -17.55 1.55
CA PRO A 105 8.14 -18.42 2.63
C PRO A 105 9.54 -18.97 2.39
N GLN A 106 10.34 -19.10 3.45
CA GLN A 106 11.69 -19.69 3.38
C GLN A 106 11.68 -21.13 2.84
N THR A 107 10.58 -21.86 3.06
CA THR A 107 10.40 -23.23 2.54
C THR A 107 10.41 -23.30 1.02
N TRP A 108 10.08 -22.21 0.31
CA TRP A 108 10.17 -22.17 -1.15
C TRP A 108 11.61 -22.21 -1.65
N LEU A 109 12.56 -21.73 -0.84
CA LEU A 109 13.99 -21.74 -1.16
C LEU A 109 14.64 -23.10 -0.87
N SER A 110 13.97 -23.97 -0.11
CA SER A 110 14.52 -25.27 0.33
C SER A 110 14.38 -26.39 -0.73
N ASN A 111 13.70 -26.13 -1.85
CA ASN A 111 13.43 -27.13 -2.89
C ASN A 111 14.39 -27.07 -4.10
N SER A 112 15.52 -26.34 -4.00
CA SER A 112 16.44 -26.20 -5.13
C SER A 112 17.53 -27.28 -5.27
N ASP A 113 17.61 -28.30 -4.39
CA ASP A 113 18.73 -29.26 -4.38
C ASP A 113 18.35 -30.75 -4.26
N THR A 114 17.40 -31.24 -5.07
CA THR A 114 17.40 -32.66 -5.50
C THR A 114 16.81 -32.79 -6.91
N ALA A 115 17.64 -32.57 -7.92
CA ALA A 115 17.43 -33.03 -9.30
C ALA A 115 18.60 -33.94 -9.69
#